data_AF-A0A942TSW0-F1
#
_entry.id   AF-A0A942TSW0-F1
#
_cell.length_a   1.000
_cell.length_b   1.000
_cell.length_c   1.000
_cell.angle_alpha   90.00
_cell.angle_beta   90.00
_cell.angle_gamma   90.00
#
_symmetry.space_group_name_H-M   'P 1'
#
loop_
_entity.id
_entity.type
_entity.pdbx_description
1 polymer ?
#
loop_
_entity_poly.entity_id
_entity_poly.type
_entity_poly.pdbx_seq_one_letter_code
_entity_poly.pdbx_strand_id
1 'polypeptide(L)'
;MNYAASFILSILLTSLSYFFGSHLLKNGIAFWQALLIGASVVSLGAITEAFRAPIWLIVLVPFPVGMFMLYYFLGKPLHIWFLTYLTILAIYTVIHVAMSYFFKFHSLIPAWKLS
;
A
#
# COMPACT_ATOMS: atom_id res chain seq x y z
N MET A 1 16.95 2.97 10.26
CA MET A 1 16.71 4.01 9.24
C MET A 1 15.97 5.17 9.90
N ASN A 2 16.20 6.40 9.47
CA ASN A 2 15.45 7.55 9.99
C ASN A 2 13.95 7.40 9.66
N TYR A 3 13.09 7.91 10.53
CA TYR A 3 11.63 7.86 10.39
C TYR A 3 11.16 8.31 9.00
N ALA A 4 11.62 9.49 8.57
CA ALA A 4 11.27 10.08 7.29
C ALA A 4 11.69 9.20 6.10
N ALA A 5 12.87 8.57 6.17
CA ALA A 5 13.35 7.68 5.11
C ALA A 5 12.48 6.42 4.99
N SER A 6 12.08 5.83 6.12
CA SER A 6 11.23 4.64 6.16
C SER A 6 9.82 4.96 5.67
N PHE A 7 9.29 6.14 6.01
CA PHE A 7 7.99 6.62 5.54
C PHE A 7 7.97 6.83 4.03
N ILE A 8 8.95 7.57 3.48
CA ILE A 8 9.08 7.80 2.04
C ILE A 8 9.24 6.46 1.30
N LEU A 9 10.07 5.56 1.82
CA LEU A 9 10.27 4.25 1.21
C LEU A 9 8.98 3.43 1.21
N SER A 10 8.20 3.47 2.29
CA SER A 10 6.91 2.79 2.38
C SER A 10 5.90 3.31 1.35
N ILE A 11 5.87 4.64 1.13
CA ILE A 11 5.07 5.25 0.07
C ILE A 11 5.48 4.70 -1.28
N LEU A 12 6.78 4.76 -1.61
CA LEU A 12 7.29 4.33 -2.91
C LEU A 12 7.00 2.85 -3.18
N LEU A 13 7.23 1.96 -2.21
CA LEU A 13 6.98 0.53 -2.37
C LEU A 13 5.49 0.21 -2.53
N THR A 14 4.64 0.89 -1.76
CA THR A 14 3.19 0.75 -1.88
C THR A 14 2.74 1.22 -3.26
N SER A 15 3.18 2.41 -3.70
CA SER A 15 2.89 2.94 -5.03
C SER A 15 3.37 2.04 -6.16
N LEU A 16 4.57 1.47 -6.05
CA LEU A 16 5.09 0.51 -7.04
C LEU A 16 4.23 -0.74 -7.12
N SER A 17 3.73 -1.24 -5.98
CA SER A 17 2.82 -2.39 -5.95
C SER A 17 1.53 -2.11 -6.73
N TYR A 18 0.94 -0.93 -6.53
CA TYR A 18 -0.25 -0.48 -7.26
C TYR A 18 0.02 -0.27 -8.76
N PHE A 19 1.15 0.35 -9.09
CA PHE A 19 1.53 0.61 -10.47
C PHE A 19 1.77 -0.69 -11.24
N PHE A 20 2.62 -1.59 -10.74
CA PHE A 20 2.92 -2.85 -11.41
C PHE A 20 1.73 -3.80 -11.41
N GLY A 21 0.97 -3.91 -10.30
CA GLY A 21 -0.18 -4.81 -10.24
C GLY A 21 -1.32 -4.43 -11.17
N SER A 22 -1.56 -3.13 -11.37
CA SER A 22 -2.53 -2.67 -12.38
C SER A 22 -2.05 -2.90 -13.81
N HIS A 23 -0.76 -2.70 -14.09
CA HIS A 23 -0.19 -2.89 -15.43
C HIS A 23 -0.08 -4.36 -15.84
N LEU A 24 0.12 -5.28 -14.88
CA LEU A 24 0.22 -6.72 -15.16
C LEU A 24 -1.04 -7.26 -15.85
N LEU A 25 -2.21 -6.71 -15.49
CA LEU A 25 -3.50 -7.08 -16.09
C LEU A 25 -3.90 -6.20 -17.29
N LYS A 26 -2.98 -5.39 -17.85
CA LYS A 26 -3.23 -4.43 -18.94
C LYS A 26 -4.33 -3.39 -18.65
N ASN A 27 -4.66 -3.18 -17.37
CA ASN A 27 -5.63 -2.19 -16.90
C ASN A 27 -4.90 -1.13 -16.05
N GLY A 28 -3.74 -0.66 -16.51
CA GLY A 28 -2.83 0.16 -15.72
C GLY A 28 -3.41 1.50 -15.28
N ILE A 29 -3.15 1.88 -14.03
CA ILE A 29 -3.33 3.26 -13.55
C ILE A 29 -2.07 4.08 -13.84
N ALA A 30 -2.19 5.39 -14.04
CA ALA A 30 -1.04 6.25 -14.25
C ALA A 30 -0.10 6.24 -13.04
N PHE A 31 1.21 6.46 -13.26
CA PHE A 31 2.21 6.47 -12.18
C PHE A 31 1.86 7.48 -11.07
N TRP A 32 1.39 8.68 -11.42
CA TRP A 32 0.96 9.69 -10.46
C TRP A 32 -0.27 9.26 -9.64
N GLN A 33 -1.18 8.47 -10.21
CA GLN A 33 -2.32 7.90 -9.48
C GLN A 33 -1.83 6.87 -8.47
N ALA A 34 -0.87 6.01 -8.85
CA ALA A 34 -0.26 5.05 -7.94
C ALA A 34 0.51 5.74 -6.79
N LEU A 35 1.20 6.85 -7.08
CA LEU A 35 1.82 7.70 -6.06
C LEU A 35 0.81 8.27 -5.07
N LEU A 36 -0.32 8.80 -5.56
CA LEU A 36 -1.40 9.29 -4.71
C LEU A 36 -1.96 8.18 -3.81
N ILE A 37 -2.23 6.99 -4.36
CA ILE A 37 -2.72 5.86 -3.56
C ILE A 37 -1.72 5.51 -2.46
N GLY A 38 -0.44 5.31 -2.80
CA GLY A 38 0.57 4.94 -1.82
C GLY A 38 0.75 6.01 -0.74
N ALA A 39 0.77 7.29 -1.12
CA ALA A 39 0.86 8.39 -0.17
C ALA A 39 -0.34 8.42 0.79
N SER A 40 -1.56 8.28 0.27
CA SER A 40 -2.78 8.27 1.09
C SER A 40 -2.83 7.08 2.04
N VAL A 41 -2.58 5.86 1.54
CA VAL A 41 -2.62 4.62 2.33
C VAL A 41 -1.58 4.65 3.46
N VAL A 42 -0.34 5.00 3.14
CA VAL A 42 0.75 5.02 4.14
C VAL A 42 0.56 6.15 5.15
N SER A 43 0.11 7.33 4.71
CA SER A 43 -0.16 8.46 5.62
C SER A 43 -1.30 8.13 6.58
N LEU A 44 -2.41 7.55 6.10
CA LEU A 44 -3.51 7.12 6.97
C LEU A 44 -3.07 6.05 7.95
N GLY A 45 -2.24 5.11 7.51
CA GLY A 45 -1.64 4.12 8.38
C GLY A 45 -0.82 4.76 9.50
N ALA A 46 0.09 5.68 9.15
CA ALA A 46 0.93 6.40 10.12
C ALA A 46 0.11 7.29 11.07
N ILE A 47 -0.94 7.95 10.58
CA ILE A 47 -1.86 8.74 11.42
C ILE A 47 -2.62 7.82 12.39
N THR A 48 -3.13 6.68 11.91
CA THR A 48 -3.85 5.72 12.75
C THR A 48 -2.93 5.16 13.84
N GLU A 49 -1.67 4.89 13.50
CA GLU A 49 -0.63 4.50 14.47
C GLU A 49 -0.33 5.62 15.48
N ALA A 50 -0.25 6.88 15.03
CA ALA A 50 -0.01 8.03 15.92
C ALA A 50 -1.12 8.21 16.97
N PHE A 51 -2.34 7.81 16.65
CA PHE A 51 -3.46 7.73 17.61
C PHE A 51 -3.38 6.52 18.57
N ARG A 52 -2.29 5.74 18.53
CA ARG A 52 -2.08 4.52 19.32
C ARG A 52 -3.20 3.49 19.14
N ALA A 53 -3.76 3.43 17.92
CA ALA A 53 -4.77 2.46 17.57
C ALA A 53 -4.24 1.01 17.68
N PRO A 54 -5.12 0.01 17.90
CA PRO A 54 -4.70 -1.38 17.85
C PRO A 54 -4.26 -1.78 16.43
N ILE A 55 -3.35 -2.74 16.33
CA ILE A 55 -2.71 -3.17 15.07
C ILE A 55 -3.73 -3.49 13.97
N TRP A 56 -4.82 -4.19 14.31
CA TRP A 56 -5.85 -4.53 13.33
C TRP A 56 -6.50 -3.29 12.69
N LEU A 57 -6.65 -2.20 13.45
CA LEU A 57 -7.25 -0.96 12.95
C LEU A 57 -6.26 -0.20 12.08
N ILE A 58 -4.98 -0.24 12.42
CA ILE A 58 -3.92 0.37 11.61
C ILE A 58 -3.81 -0.32 10.24
N VAL A 59 -4.11 -1.62 10.18
CA VAL A 59 -4.21 -2.36 8.91
C VAL A 59 -5.54 -2.11 8.20
N LEU A 60 -6.64 -2.08 8.96
CA LEU A 60 -7.98 -1.99 8.38
C LEU A 60 -8.26 -0.60 7.80
N VAL A 61 -7.83 0.49 8.42
CA VAL A 61 -8.19 1.86 7.99
C VAL A 61 -7.64 2.21 6.60
N PRO A 62 -6.37 1.94 6.25
CA PRO A 62 -5.84 2.25 4.93
C PRO A 62 -6.43 1.40 3.81
N PHE A 63 -6.94 0.21 4.14
CA PHE A 63 -7.37 -0.78 3.17
C PHE A 63 -8.59 -0.33 2.33
N PRO A 64 -9.72 0.14 2.92
CA PRO A 64 -10.83 0.75 2.19
C PRO A 64 -10.40 1.94 1.33
N VAL A 65 -9.45 2.76 1.81
CA VAL A 65 -9.00 3.94 1.06
C VAL A 65 -8.23 3.52 -0.18
N GLY A 66 -7.29 2.58 -0.06
CA GLY A 66 -6.58 2.02 -1.20
C GLY A 66 -7.53 1.32 -2.20
N MET A 67 -8.50 0.56 -1.69
CA MET A 67 -9.54 -0.10 -2.49
C MET A 67 -10.39 0.89 -3.28
N PHE A 68 -10.89 1.93 -2.60
CA PHE A 68 -11.74 2.97 -3.18
C PHE A 68 -10.99 3.80 -4.22
N MET A 69 -9.77 4.26 -3.91
CA MET A 69 -8.97 5.03 -4.85
C MET A 69 -8.58 4.20 -6.08
N LEU A 70 -8.25 2.91 -5.90
CA LEU A 70 -8.04 2.01 -7.02
C LEU A 70 -9.30 1.89 -7.87
N TYR A 71 -10.46 1.69 -7.26
CA TYR A 71 -11.73 1.61 -8.00
C TYR A 71 -11.98 2.87 -8.83
N TYR A 72 -11.81 4.04 -8.20
CA TYR A 72 -12.00 5.34 -8.82
C TYR A 72 -11.04 5.57 -10.00
N PHE A 73 -9.73 5.32 -9.81
CA PHE A 73 -8.74 5.57 -10.86
C PHE A 73 -8.74 4.53 -11.97
N LEU A 74 -9.05 3.27 -11.64
CA LEU A 74 -9.07 2.20 -12.61
C LEU A 74 -10.24 2.37 -13.61
N GLY A 75 -11.40 2.79 -13.12
CA GLY A 75 -12.58 3.05 -13.98
C GLY A 75 -13.07 1.80 -14.73
N LYS A 76 -12.86 0.61 -14.17
CA LYS A 76 -13.21 -0.69 -14.77
C LYS A 76 -14.34 -1.38 -13.99
N PRO A 77 -15.03 -2.37 -14.59
CA PRO A 77 -16.01 -3.19 -13.90
C PRO A 77 -15.46 -3.84 -12.61
N LEU A 78 -16.36 -4.10 -11.65
CA LEU A 78 -16.02 -4.64 -10.33
C LEU A 78 -15.15 -5.91 -10.38
N HIS A 79 -15.39 -6.83 -11.32
CA HIS A 79 -14.59 -8.06 -11.42
C HIS A 79 -13.14 -7.78 -11.85
N ILE A 80 -12.92 -6.83 -12.77
CA ILE A 80 -11.57 -6.43 -13.19
C ILE A 80 -10.87 -5.71 -12.04
N TRP A 81 -11.58 -4.81 -11.36
CA TRP A 81 -11.07 -4.13 -10.18
C TRP A 81 -10.65 -5.13 -9.08
N PHE A 82 -11.50 -6.11 -8.80
CA PHE A 82 -11.23 -7.11 -7.77
C PHE A 82 -10.00 -7.97 -8.13
N LEU A 83 -9.90 -8.45 -9.38
CA LEU A 83 -8.71 -9.18 -9.85
C LEU A 83 -7.44 -8.32 -9.81
N THR A 84 -7.57 -7.04 -10.18
CA THR A 84 -6.47 -6.08 -10.12
C THR A 84 -6.01 -5.88 -8.68
N TYR A 85 -6.96 -5.75 -7.75
CA TYR A 85 -6.68 -5.63 -6.33
C TYR A 85 -5.94 -6.84 -5.77
N LEU A 86 -6.40 -8.06 -6.10
CA LEU A 86 -5.72 -9.30 -5.68
C LEU A 86 -4.29 -9.38 -6.23
N THR A 87 -4.10 -8.94 -7.48
CA THR A 87 -2.77 -8.91 -8.11
C THR A 87 -1.85 -7.91 -7.40
N ILE A 88 -2.35 -6.72 -7.08
CA ILE A 88 -1.63 -5.70 -6.31
C ILE A 88 -1.27 -6.25 -4.93
N LEU A 89 -2.20 -6.92 -4.24
CA LEU A 89 -1.97 -7.52 -2.92
C LEU A 89 -0.88 -8.59 -2.97
N ALA A 90 -0.88 -9.44 -4.01
CA ALA A 90 0.16 -10.44 -4.21
C ALA A 90 1.54 -9.79 -4.42
N ILE A 91 1.64 -8.79 -5.30
CA ILE A 91 2.89 -8.06 -5.55
C ILE A 91 3.36 -7.32 -4.29
N TYR A 92 2.45 -6.65 -3.60
CA TYR A 92 2.72 -5.99 -2.32
C TYR A 92 3.29 -6.97 -1.30
N THR A 93 2.71 -8.17 -1.21
CA THR A 93 3.19 -9.22 -0.30
C THR A 93 4.60 -9.70 -0.67
N VAL A 94 4.89 -9.87 -1.97
CA VAL A 94 6.24 -10.25 -2.43
C VAL A 94 7.27 -9.17 -2.10
N ILE A 95 6.95 -7.90 -2.41
CA ILE A 95 7.79 -6.76 -2.04
C ILE A 95 8.00 -6.73 -0.53
N HIS A 96 6.94 -7.01 0.23
CA HIS A 96 6.99 -7.02 1.68
C HIS A 96 7.93 -8.10 2.23
N VAL A 97 7.80 -9.34 1.76
CA VAL A 97 8.65 -10.45 2.20
C VAL A 97 10.12 -10.18 1.86
N ALA A 98 10.40 -9.69 0.65
CA ALA A 98 11.75 -9.32 0.24
C ALA A 98 12.34 -8.23 1.16
N MET A 99 11.59 -7.17 1.41
CA MET A 99 12.04 -6.08 2.28
C MET A 99 12.20 -6.52 3.73
N SER A 100 11.34 -7.41 4.22
CA SER A 100 11.47 -8.00 5.56
C SER A 100 12.75 -8.81 5.71
N TYR A 101 13.13 -9.55 4.66
CA TYR A 101 14.38 -10.31 4.62
C TYR A 101 15.61 -9.40 4.62
N PHE A 102 15.66 -8.38 3.76
CA PHE A 102 16.85 -7.51 3.62
C PHE A 102 17.00 -6.48 4.74
N PHE A 103 15.90 -5.98 5.31
CA PHE A 103 15.91 -4.86 6.26
C PHE A 103 15.42 -5.24 7.67
N LYS A 104 15.20 -6.53 7.95
CA LYS A 104 14.63 -7.04 9.23
C LYS A 104 13.30 -6.37 9.61
N PHE A 105 12.49 -6.03 8.61
CA PHE A 105 11.15 -5.49 8.84
C PHE A 105 10.23 -6.60 9.33
N HIS A 106 9.48 -6.35 10.41
CA HIS A 106 8.54 -7.34 10.98
C HIS A 106 7.12 -7.20 10.39
N SER A 107 6.78 -6.06 9.74
CA SER A 107 5.50 -5.78 9.06
C SER A 107 5.60 -4.50 8.21
N LEU A 108 5.03 -4.43 7.00
CA LEU A 108 5.01 -3.25 6.10
C LEU A 108 3.64 -2.60 5.96
N ILE A 109 2.63 -3.06 6.70
CA ILE A 109 1.44 -2.28 7.06
C ILE A 109 1.68 -1.82 8.51
N PRO A 110 1.33 -0.59 8.96
CA PRO A 110 1.94 0.04 10.13
C PRO A 110 1.64 -0.69 11.45
N ALA A 111 2.38 -1.76 11.68
CA ALA A 111 2.69 -2.32 12.97
C ALA A 111 4.17 -2.05 13.25
N TRP A 112 4.68 -0.92 12.74
CA TRP A 112 5.84 -0.31 13.34
C TRP A 112 5.40 0.00 14.77
N LYS A 113 6.22 -0.34 15.76
CA LYS A 113 6.36 0.63 16.83
C LYS A 113 7.28 1.66 16.23
N LEU A 114 6.76 2.84 15.91
CA LEU A 114 7.59 4.01 15.59
C LEU A 114 8.36 4.53 16.84
N SER A 115 8.77 3.64 17.75
CA SER A 115 9.54 3.91 18.98
C SER A 115 10.85 3.15 19.01
#